data_AF-A0A5D8YFK2-F1
#
_entry.id   AF-A0A5D8YFK2-F1
#
_cell.length_a   1.000
_cell.length_b   1.000
_cell.length_c   1.000
_cell.angle_alpha   90.00
_cell.angle_beta   90.00
_cell.angle_gamma   90.00
#
_symmetry.space_group_name_H-M   'P 1'
#
loop_
_entity.id
_entity.type
_entity.pdbx_description
1 polymer ?
#
loop_
_entity_poly.entity_id
_entity_poly.type
_entity_poly.pdbx_seq_one_letter_code
_entity_poly.pdbx_strand_id
1 'polypeptide(L)'
;MGKFSILFSIMLVSEIILAFVFSAIAQIWYKKNGIDWRSVIKGVLERTFLMVALINSQTSALTFFSALKLATRLKHSETTDNKENKRELDNKFNDYYLIGNLLSVCVAIGYTHLYTEFDKIELFARLLGK
;
A
#
# COMPACT_ATOMS: atom_id res chain seq x y z
N MET A 1 -15.65 -13.07 18.74
CA MET A 1 -15.27 -11.68 18.38
C MET A 1 -16.18 -11.21 17.25
N GLY A 2 -16.54 -9.92 17.17
CA GLY A 2 -17.32 -9.43 16.04
C GLY A 2 -16.52 -9.45 14.73
N LYS A 3 -17.19 -9.58 13.58
CA LYS A 3 -16.60 -9.49 12.23
C LYS A 3 -15.66 -8.30 12.09
N PHE A 4 -16.10 -7.13 12.56
CA PHE A 4 -15.30 -5.90 12.57
C PHE A 4 -14.01 -6.01 13.38
N SER A 5 -14.03 -6.65 14.56
CA SER A 5 -12.85 -6.80 15.40
C SER A 5 -11.80 -7.71 14.77
N ILE A 6 -12.23 -8.79 14.10
CA ILE A 6 -11.34 -9.72 13.40
C ILE A 6 -10.68 -9.01 12.20
N LEU A 7 -11.49 -8.36 11.36
CA LEU A 7 -11.00 -7.62 10.20
C LEU A 7 -10.05 -6.48 10.59
N PHE A 8 -10.40 -5.73 11.64
CA PHE A 8 -9.53 -4.67 12.15
C PHE A 8 -8.20 -5.23 12.65
N SER A 9 -8.21 -6.37 13.36
CA SER A 9 -6.98 -7.01 13.85
C SER A 9 -6.10 -7.48 12.69
N ILE A 10 -6.69 -8.12 11.67
CA ILE A 10 -5.97 -8.53 10.46
C ILE A 10 -5.35 -7.31 9.79
N MET A 11 -6.12 -6.25 9.60
CA MET A 11 -5.64 -5.00 8.99
C MET A 11 -4.47 -4.41 9.78
N LEU A 12 -4.56 -4.36 11.12
CA LEU A 12 -3.50 -3.80 11.96
C LEU A 12 -2.21 -4.64 11.83
N VAL A 13 -2.32 -5.97 11.88
CA VAL A 13 -1.18 -6.88 11.72
C VAL A 13 -0.56 -6.75 10.32
N SER A 14 -1.37 -6.68 9.27
CA SER A 14 -0.86 -6.52 7.91
C SER A 14 -0.22 -5.15 7.68
N GLU A 15 -0.70 -4.08 8.31
CA GLU A 15 -0.05 -2.76 8.27
C GLU A 15 1.33 -2.78 8.95
N ILE A 16 1.46 -3.50 10.08
CA ILE A 16 2.76 -3.70 10.74
C ILE A 16 3.70 -4.48 9.81
N ILE A 17 3.25 -5.60 9.24
CA ILE A 17 4.04 -6.41 8.30
C ILE A 17 4.46 -5.57 7.09
N LEU A 18 3.55 -4.77 6.54
CA LEU A 18 3.86 -3.88 5.41
C LEU A 18 4.89 -2.83 5.79
N ALA A 19 4.80 -2.22 6.97
CA ALA A 19 5.81 -1.26 7.42
C ALA A 19 7.21 -1.89 7.45
N PHE A 20 7.32 -3.15 7.92
CA PHE A 20 8.56 -3.90 7.88
C PHE A 20 9.00 -4.25 6.45
N VAL A 21 8.10 -4.73 5.60
CA VAL A 21 8.40 -5.05 4.19
C VAL A 21 8.88 -3.81 3.44
N PHE A 22 8.19 -2.68 3.56
CA PHE A 22 8.61 -1.42 2.95
C PHE A 22 9.95 -0.92 3.48
N SER A 23 10.21 -1.07 4.79
CA SER A 23 11.51 -0.73 5.38
C SER A 23 12.62 -1.63 4.84
N ALA A 24 12.39 -2.94 4.74
CA ALA A 24 13.35 -3.90 4.20
C ALA A 24 13.66 -3.64 2.72
N ILE A 25 12.64 -3.40 1.90
CA ILE A 25 12.82 -3.03 0.49
C ILE A 25 13.58 -1.70 0.39
N ALA A 26 13.23 -0.69 1.20
CA ALA A 26 13.95 0.59 1.21
C ALA A 26 15.43 0.43 1.60
N GLN A 27 15.74 -0.47 2.54
CA GLN A 27 17.10 -0.77 2.97
C GLN A 27 17.91 -1.44 1.85
N ILE A 28 17.32 -2.41 1.14
CA ILE A 28 17.98 -3.10 0.01
C ILE A 28 18.27 -2.13 -1.14
N TRP A 29 17.34 -1.22 -1.44
CA TRP A 29 17.43 -0.36 -2.62
C TRP A 29 18.19 0.96 -2.37
N TYR A 30 18.10 1.53 -1.17
CA TYR A 30 18.68 2.85 -0.85
C TYR A 30 19.66 2.86 0.31
N LYS A 31 19.92 1.71 0.95
CA LYS A 31 20.73 1.63 2.18
C LYS A 31 20.23 2.57 3.29
N LYS A 32 18.95 2.98 3.26
CA LYS A 32 18.33 3.81 4.28
C LYS A 32 18.00 2.92 5.48
N ASN A 33 18.59 3.20 6.63
CA ASN A 33 18.30 2.48 7.86
C ASN A 33 17.13 3.12 8.62
N GLY A 34 16.24 2.28 9.13
CA GLY A 34 15.13 2.68 9.99
C GLY A 34 13.76 2.75 9.30
N ILE A 35 12.72 2.88 10.13
CA ILE A 35 11.32 2.98 9.69
C ILE A 35 10.96 4.46 9.51
N ASP A 36 10.58 4.82 8.28
CA ASP A 36 10.06 6.16 7.99
C ASP A 36 8.56 6.23 8.33
N TRP A 37 8.26 6.60 9.57
CA TRP A 37 6.89 6.69 10.08
C TRP A 37 5.98 7.59 9.24
N ARG A 38 6.51 8.65 8.61
CA ARG A 38 5.73 9.51 7.71
C ARG A 38 5.29 8.74 6.46
N SER A 39 6.19 7.93 5.91
CA SER A 39 5.87 7.06 4.76
C SER A 39 4.86 5.98 5.14
N VAL A 40 4.99 5.38 6.32
CA VAL A 40 4.05 4.37 6.83
C VAL A 40 2.64 4.95 6.97
N ILE A 41 2.50 6.09 7.64
CA ILE A 41 1.20 6.76 7.84
C ILE A 41 0.56 7.12 6.50
N LYS A 42 1.33 7.65 5.54
CA LYS A 42 0.83 7.87 4.18
C LYS A 42 0.28 6.58 3.58
N GLY A 43 1.07 5.50 3.59
CA GLY A 43 0.63 4.21 3.07
C GLY A 43 -0.67 3.70 3.70
N VAL A 44 -0.81 3.82 5.02
CA VAL A 44 -2.04 3.44 5.75
C VAL A 44 -3.24 4.24 5.26
N LEU A 45 -3.10 5.57 5.13
CA LEU A 45 -4.19 6.45 4.66
C LEU A 45 -4.58 6.11 3.23
N GLU A 46 -3.60 5.89 2.36
CA GLU A 46 -3.82 5.51 0.96
C GLU A 46 -4.61 4.19 0.85
N ARG A 47 -4.18 3.15 1.58
CA ARG A 47 -4.87 1.85 1.59
C ARG A 47 -6.26 1.94 2.19
N THR A 48 -6.42 2.71 3.27
CA THR A 48 -7.74 2.94 3.91
C THR A 48 -8.69 3.63 2.94
N PHE A 49 -8.23 4.68 2.25
CA PHE A 49 -9.01 5.36 1.21
C PHE A 49 -9.44 4.40 0.10
N LEU A 50 -8.49 3.64 -0.46
CA LEU A 50 -8.78 2.68 -1.53
C LEU A 50 -9.76 1.60 -1.06
N MET A 51 -9.57 1.04 0.13
CA MET A 51 -10.46 0.04 0.71
C MET A 51 -11.89 0.58 0.82
N VAL A 52 -12.07 1.77 1.42
CA VAL A 52 -13.39 2.40 1.57
C VAL A 52 -14.04 2.65 0.21
N ALA A 53 -13.30 3.18 -0.76
CA ALA A 53 -13.82 3.44 -2.10
C ALA A 53 -14.27 2.14 -2.80
N LEU A 54 -13.44 1.09 -2.74
CA LEU A 54 -13.72 -0.19 -3.38
C LEU A 54 -14.88 -0.95 -2.71
N ILE A 55 -15.02 -0.87 -1.38
CA ILE A 55 -16.20 -1.42 -0.67
C ILE A 55 -17.49 -0.75 -1.16
N ASN A 56 -17.42 0.54 -1.50
CA ASN A 56 -18.53 1.30 -2.07
C ASN A 56 -18.64 1.16 -3.60
N SER A 57 -17.99 0.16 -4.20
CA SER A 57 -17.98 -0.10 -5.65
C SER A 57 -17.45 1.05 -6.52
N GLN A 58 -16.67 1.97 -5.95
CA GLN A 58 -16.06 3.09 -6.66
C GLN A 58 -14.71 2.67 -7.27
N THR A 59 -14.73 1.86 -8.32
CA THR A 59 -13.52 1.38 -9.00
C THR A 59 -12.70 2.52 -9.63
N SER A 60 -13.35 3.62 -10.01
CA SER A 60 -12.71 4.85 -10.49
C SER A 60 -11.68 5.44 -9.53
N ALA A 61 -11.77 5.12 -8.23
CA ALA A 61 -10.80 5.54 -7.23
C ALA A 61 -9.39 4.98 -7.50
N LEU A 62 -9.27 3.79 -8.09
CA LEU A 62 -7.98 3.22 -8.48
C LEU A 62 -7.31 4.07 -9.57
N THR A 63 -8.08 4.50 -10.58
CA THR A 63 -7.60 5.35 -11.66
C THR A 63 -7.21 6.73 -11.15
N PHE A 64 -8.09 7.36 -10.35
CA PHE A 64 -7.82 8.65 -9.73
C PHE A 64 -6.53 8.61 -8.89
N PHE A 65 -6.40 7.58 -8.06
CA PHE A 65 -5.27 7.44 -7.16
C PHE A 65 -3.95 7.16 -7.91
N SER A 66 -4.01 6.35 -8.97
CA SER A 66 -2.87 6.11 -9.86
C SER A 66 -2.42 7.40 -10.56
N ALA A 67 -3.37 8.20 -11.06
CA ALA A 67 -3.10 9.49 -11.68
C ALA A 67 -2.46 10.48 -10.69
N LEU A 68 -2.98 10.55 -9.45
CA LEU A 68 -2.43 11.39 -8.38
C LEU A 68 -0.98 11.00 -8.06
N LYS A 69 -0.69 9.69 -7.96
CA LYS A 69 0.68 9.19 -7.71
C LYS A 69 1.63 9.48 -8.86
N LEU A 70 1.18 9.38 -10.11
CA LEU A 70 1.97 9.74 -11.28
C LEU A 70 2.27 11.25 -11.30
N ALA A 71 1.26 12.09 -11.10
CA ALA A 71 1.41 13.55 -11.11
C ALA A 71 2.39 14.05 -10.03
N THR A 72 2.29 13.50 -8.82
CA THR A 72 3.20 13.86 -7.72
C THR A 72 4.64 13.41 -7.95
N ARG A 73 4.86 12.33 -8.72
CA ARG A 73 6.20 11.86 -9.12
C ARG A 73 6.82 12.73 -10.20
N LEU A 74 6.08 13.07 -11.25
CA LEU A 74 6.59 13.86 -12.38
C LEU A 74 7.15 15.22 -11.92
N LYS A 75 6.47 15.87 -10.97
CA LYS A 75 6.94 17.11 -10.35
C LYS A 75 8.30 16.96 -9.63
N HIS A 76 8.60 15.78 -9.09
CA HIS A 76 9.86 15.52 -8.38
C HIS A 76 11.05 15.33 -9.34
N SER A 77 10.83 14.70 -10.49
CA SER A 77 11.86 14.47 -11.51
C SER A 77 12.37 15.77 -12.17
N GLU A 78 11.50 16.76 -12.34
CA GLU A 78 11.84 18.06 -12.95
C GLU A 78 12.74 18.93 -12.06
N THR A 79 12.74 18.73 -10.75
CA THR A 79 13.48 19.62 -9.81
C THR A 79 14.96 19.21 -9.64
N THR A 80 15.37 18.03 -10.13
CA THR A 80 16.65 17.40 -9.78
C THR A 80 17.63 17.42 -10.96
N ASP A 81 17.92 18.57 -11.55
CA ASP A 81 18.54 18.65 -12.89
C ASP A 81 20.08 18.61 -12.97
N ASN A 82 20.79 18.16 -11.92
CA ASN A 82 22.26 18.14 -11.92
C ASN A 82 22.83 16.78 -11.45
N LYS A 83 23.29 15.93 -12.41
CA LYS A 83 24.48 15.01 -12.33
C LYS A 83 24.41 13.82 -13.30
N GLU A 84 25.57 13.45 -13.87
CA GLU A 84 25.77 12.40 -14.89
C GLU A 84 25.48 10.95 -14.43
N ASN A 85 25.36 10.68 -13.12
CA ASN A 85 24.97 9.37 -12.57
C ASN A 85 23.46 9.22 -12.29
N LYS A 86 22.63 10.16 -12.76
CA LYS A 86 21.20 10.26 -12.42
C LYS A 86 20.34 9.14 -13.04
N ARG A 87 20.60 8.73 -14.29
CA ARG A 87 19.72 7.77 -14.99
C ARG A 87 19.58 6.42 -14.31
N GLU A 88 20.68 5.87 -13.79
CA GLU A 88 20.66 4.56 -13.12
C GLU A 88 19.98 4.64 -11.74
N LEU A 89 20.21 5.75 -11.02
CA LEU A 89 19.58 6.02 -9.72
C LEU A 89 18.08 6.30 -9.86
N ASP A 90 17.69 7.06 -10.88
CA ASP A 90 16.29 7.39 -11.22
C ASP A 90 15.52 6.14 -11.64
N ASN A 91 16.14 5.24 -12.43
CA ASN A 91 15.51 3.99 -12.83
C ASN A 91 15.27 3.07 -11.63
N LYS A 92 16.28 2.88 -10.76
CA LYS A 92 16.10 2.16 -9.49
C LYS A 92 15.02 2.79 -8.61
N PHE A 93 14.96 4.12 -8.60
CA PHE A 93 13.94 4.82 -7.85
C PHE A 93 12.54 4.58 -8.41
N ASN A 94 12.39 4.68 -9.72
CA ASN A 94 11.15 4.44 -10.42
C ASN A 94 10.62 3.02 -10.20
N ASP A 95 11.49 2.01 -10.30
CA ASP A 95 11.14 0.60 -10.09
C ASP A 95 10.71 0.32 -8.65
N TYR A 96 11.44 0.88 -7.67
CA TYR A 96 11.06 0.82 -6.26
C TYR A 96 9.66 1.40 -6.02
N TYR A 97 9.36 2.58 -6.57
CA TYR A 97 8.05 3.21 -6.43
C TYR A 97 6.95 2.40 -7.13
N LEU A 98 7.24 1.83 -8.29
CA LEU A 98 6.30 1.00 -9.03
C LEU A 98 5.92 -0.26 -8.22
N ILE A 99 6.91 -1.02 -7.74
CA ILE A 99 6.70 -2.20 -6.89
C ILE A 99 5.91 -1.82 -5.65
N GLY A 100 6.29 -0.73 -4.98
CA GLY A 100 5.66 -0.33 -3.73
C GLY A 100 4.19 0.09 -3.92
N ASN A 101 3.90 0.80 -5.00
CA ASN A 101 2.53 1.18 -5.35
C ASN A 101 1.68 -0.02 -5.72
N LEU A 102 2.22 -0.95 -6.53
CA LEU A 102 1.51 -2.17 -6.91
C LEU A 102 1.20 -3.03 -5.69
N LEU A 103 2.18 -3.27 -4.82
CA LEU A 103 1.99 -4.02 -3.57
C LEU A 103 0.91 -3.38 -2.70
N SER A 104 0.94 -2.05 -2.56
CA SER A 104 -0.06 -1.32 -1.77
C SER A 104 -1.47 -1.44 -2.35
N VAL A 105 -1.61 -1.40 -3.67
CA VAL A 105 -2.92 -1.60 -4.36
C VAL A 105 -3.40 -3.03 -4.19
N CYS A 106 -2.54 -4.03 -4.35
CA CYS A 106 -2.87 -5.43 -4.13
C CYS A 106 -3.39 -5.68 -2.71
N VAL A 107 -2.75 -5.09 -1.71
CA VAL A 107 -3.20 -5.22 -0.32
C VAL A 107 -4.55 -4.51 -0.09
N ALA A 108 -4.76 -3.32 -0.65
CA ALA A 108 -6.04 -2.62 -0.53
C ALA A 108 -7.19 -3.43 -1.16
N ILE A 109 -6.97 -4.02 -2.34
CA ILE A 109 -7.92 -4.94 -2.98
C ILE A 109 -8.16 -6.17 -2.10
N GLY A 110 -7.09 -6.73 -1.51
CA GLY A 110 -7.18 -7.83 -0.56
C GLY A 110 -8.04 -7.50 0.66
N TYR A 111 -7.88 -6.32 1.26
CA TYR A 111 -8.73 -5.87 2.37
C TYR A 111 -10.20 -5.75 1.97
N THR A 112 -10.47 -5.17 0.80
CA THR A 112 -11.84 -5.11 0.27
C THR A 112 -12.43 -6.50 0.10
N HIS A 113 -11.69 -7.41 -0.52
CA HIS A 113 -12.15 -8.78 -0.76
C HIS A 113 -12.42 -9.52 0.56
N LEU A 114 -11.52 -9.40 1.55
CA LEU A 114 -11.71 -9.96 2.88
C LEU A 114 -12.96 -9.41 3.57
N TYR A 115 -13.27 -8.12 3.37
CA TYR A 115 -14.46 -7.50 3.94
C TYR A 115 -15.75 -7.99 3.27
N THR A 116 -15.78 -8.02 1.93
CA THR A 116 -16.97 -8.37 1.14
C THR A 116 -17.29 -9.86 1.23
N GLU A 117 -16.28 -10.71 1.20
CA GLU A 117 -16.43 -12.17 1.18
C GLU A 117 -16.23 -12.82 2.56
N PHE A 118 -16.12 -12.03 3.62
CA PHE A 118 -15.82 -12.50 4.99
C PHE A 118 -16.64 -13.72 5.41
N ASP A 119 -17.96 -13.68 5.15
CA ASP A 119 -18.90 -14.70 5.60
C ASP A 119 -18.85 -15.99 4.77
N LYS A 120 -18.20 -15.96 3.60
CA LYS A 120 -18.02 -17.11 2.71
C LYS A 120 -16.67 -17.82 2.93
N ILE A 121 -15.73 -17.16 3.60
CA ILE A 121 -14.41 -17.73 3.88
C ILE A 121 -14.54 -18.69 5.07
N GLU A 122 -14.33 -19.98 4.81
CA GLU A 122 -14.53 -21.07 5.79
C GLU A 122 -13.70 -20.86 7.08
N LEU A 123 -12.49 -20.30 6.95
CA LEU A 123 -11.63 -19.98 8.09
C LEU A 123 -12.27 -18.95 9.05
N PHE A 124 -13.00 -17.97 8.51
CA PHE A 124 -13.70 -16.96 9.31
C PHE A 124 -15.04 -17.44 9.84
N ALA A 125 -15.74 -18.32 9.11
CA ALA A 125 -16.93 -19.00 9.61
C ALA A 125 -16.61 -19.77 10.91
N ARG A 126 -15.53 -20.57 10.89
CA ARG A 126 -15.03 -21.31 12.06
C ARG A 126 -14.66 -20.39 13.23
N LEU A 127 -14.04 -19.24 12.97
CA LEU A 127 -13.71 -18.23 14.00
C LEU A 127 -14.93 -17.52 14.60
N LEU A 128 -16.05 -17.47 13.88
CA LEU A 128 -17.34 -16.97 14.37
C LEU A 128 -18.19 -18.05 15.04
N GLY A 129 -17.76 -19.31 15.05
CA GLY A 129 -18.54 -20.43 15.60
C GLY A 129 -19.72 -20.84 14.72
N LYS A 130 -19.64 -20.58 13.40
CA LYS A 130 -20.55 -21.09 12.37
C LYS A 130 -19.86 -22.18 11.57
#